data_AF-A0A2D4KLX0-F1
#
_entry.id   AF-A0A2D4KLX0-F1
#
_cell.length_a   1.000
_cell.length_b   1.000
_cell.length_c   1.000
_cell.angle_alpha   90.00
_cell.angle_beta   90.00
_cell.angle_gamma   90.00
#
_symmetry.space_group_name_H-M   'P 1'
#
loop_
_entity.id
_entity.type
_entity.pdbx_description
1 polymer ?
#
loop_
_entity_poly.entity_id
_entity_poly.type
_entity_poly.pdbx_seq_one_letter_code
_entity_poly.pdbx_strand_id
1 'polypeptide(L)'
;VHGIKRSDRNIGKVYSKSSSFLDYVRISLKKLELDESKISDSLVLEYFEKYKHRMNELEAFNMLKVVLGPCIEVLILLDRLCYLKEQENIAWSGLVKLFDPIKSPRCYAVVALKK
;
A
#
# COMPACT_ATOMS: atom_id res chain seq x y z
N VAL A 1 24.72 -6.69 15.10
CA VAL A 1 23.33 -6.94 14.64
C VAL A 1 22.59 -5.61 14.60
N HIS A 2 22.62 -4.90 13.46
CA HIS A 2 21.95 -3.60 13.31
C HIS A 2 20.47 -3.85 12.96
N GLY A 3 19.65 -4.13 13.97
CA GLY A 3 18.21 -4.20 13.80
C GLY A 3 17.65 -2.80 13.60
N ILE A 4 17.15 -2.50 12.40
CA ILE A 4 16.33 -1.31 12.14
C ILE A 4 15.10 -1.45 13.06
N LYS A 5 15.05 -0.68 14.15
CA LYS A 5 13.83 -0.53 14.95
C LYS A 5 12.72 -0.07 13.99
N ARG A 6 11.71 -0.90 13.78
CA ARG A 6 10.51 -0.52 13.03
C ARG A 6 9.89 0.66 13.76
N SER A 7 10.00 1.83 13.15
CA SER A 7 9.37 3.05 13.63
C SER A 7 7.90 3.00 13.25
N ASP A 8 6.99 3.12 14.22
CA ASP A 8 5.53 3.29 13.98
C ASP A 8 5.20 4.64 13.30
N ARG A 9 6.22 5.46 12.98
CA ARG A 9 6.08 6.78 12.37
C ARG A 9 5.89 6.64 10.87
N ASN A 10 4.63 6.51 10.47
CA ASN A 10 4.23 6.49 9.08
C ASN A 10 4.40 7.88 8.42
N ILE A 11 5.06 7.97 7.27
CA ILE A 11 5.19 9.18 6.44
C ILE A 11 3.87 9.50 5.69
N GLY A 12 2.79 8.77 5.98
CA GLY A 12 1.48 8.88 5.36
C GLY A 12 0.96 10.32 5.32
N LYS A 13 0.50 10.71 4.13
CA LYS A 13 0.00 12.06 3.77
C LYS A 13 1.01 13.20 3.90
N VAL A 14 2.31 12.94 4.05
CA VAL A 14 3.33 14.02 3.99
C VAL A 14 3.38 14.65 2.59
N TYR A 15 3.20 13.83 1.54
CA TYR A 15 3.19 14.31 0.16
C TYR A 15 2.17 15.43 -0.08
N SER A 16 0.97 15.37 0.53
CA SER A 16 -0.08 16.39 0.35
C SER A 16 0.22 17.71 1.07
N LYS A 17 1.24 17.74 1.91
CA LYS A 17 1.71 18.92 2.65
C LYS A 17 3.05 19.46 2.11
N SER A 18 3.59 18.83 1.07
CA SER A 18 4.91 19.16 0.52
C SER A 18 4.74 19.87 -0.81
N SER A 19 5.42 21.00 -1.01
CA SER A 19 5.44 21.76 -2.27
C SER A 19 6.48 21.25 -3.27
N SER A 20 7.49 20.51 -2.81
CA SER A 20 8.57 19.99 -3.63
C SER A 20 9.11 18.66 -3.08
N PHE A 21 9.96 17.97 -3.85
CA PHE A 21 10.67 16.78 -3.37
C PHE A 21 11.58 17.10 -2.18
N LEU A 22 12.23 18.27 -2.19
CA LEU A 22 13.06 18.72 -1.09
C LEU A 22 12.25 18.92 0.20
N ASP A 23 11.11 19.61 0.09
CA ASP A 23 10.21 19.82 1.22
C ASP A 23 9.68 18.50 1.78
N TYR A 24 9.33 17.57 0.88
CA TYR A 24 8.92 16.23 1.26
C TYR A 24 10.00 15.52 2.08
N VAL A 25 11.26 15.57 1.67
CA VAL A 25 12.37 14.95 2.41
C VAL A 25 12.55 15.62 3.76
N ARG A 26 12.56 16.95 3.85
CA ARG A 26 12.72 17.68 5.12
C ARG A 26 11.61 17.36 6.11
N ILE A 27 10.35 17.41 5.68
CA ILE A 27 9.21 17.05 6.53
C ILE A 27 9.28 15.58 6.96
N SER A 28 9.71 14.69 6.07
CA SER A 28 9.84 13.26 6.36
C SER A 28 10.92 12.97 7.38
N LEU A 29 12.11 13.57 7.25
CA LEU A 29 13.21 13.40 8.21
C LEU A 29 12.80 13.87 9.60
N LYS A 30 12.17 15.04 9.70
CA LYS A 30 11.63 15.56 10.96
C LYS A 30 10.59 14.62 11.57
N LYS A 31 9.65 14.11 10.76
CA LYS A 31 8.60 13.19 11.23
C LYS A 31 9.14 11.84 11.69
N LEU A 32 10.24 11.37 11.09
CA LEU A 32 10.93 10.15 11.48
C LEU A 32 11.85 10.37 12.69
N GLU A 33 12.09 11.63 13.10
CA GLU A 33 13.13 12.06 14.05
C GLU A 33 14.53 11.58 13.64
N LEU A 34 14.81 11.68 12.35
CA LEU A 34 16.14 11.46 11.81
C LEU A 34 16.90 12.79 11.81
N ASP A 35 18.22 12.69 11.96
CA ASP A 35 19.11 13.84 11.96
C ASP A 35 19.13 14.53 10.57
N GLU A 36 18.50 15.69 10.50
CA GLU A 36 18.35 16.48 9.27
C GLU A 36 19.69 17.02 8.76
N SER A 37 20.70 17.14 9.63
CA SER A 37 22.02 17.67 9.27
C SER A 37 22.87 16.69 8.44
N LYS A 38 22.56 15.39 8.50
CA LYS A 38 23.30 14.34 7.78
C LYS A 38 23.05 14.34 6.28
N ILE A 39 22.00 15.00 5.81
CA ILE A 39 21.60 15.03 4.41
C ILE A 39 21.49 16.50 4.01
N SER A 40 22.36 16.96 3.10
CA SER A 40 22.31 18.31 2.55
C SER A 40 21.20 18.46 1.50
N ASP A 41 20.72 19.69 1.29
CA ASP A 41 19.75 19.98 0.23
C ASP A 41 20.30 19.61 -1.16
N SER A 42 21.60 19.85 -1.38
CA SER A 42 22.28 19.50 -2.64
C SER A 42 22.22 18.00 -2.93
N LEU A 43 22.47 17.16 -1.92
CA LEU A 43 22.43 15.71 -2.06
C LEU A 43 21.02 15.21 -2.38
N VAL A 44 19.99 15.83 -1.79
CA VAL A 44 18.58 15.50 -2.08
C VAL A 44 18.23 15.81 -3.53
N LEU A 45 18.62 16.99 -4.01
CA LEU A 45 18.35 17.41 -5.39
C LEU A 45 19.15 16.60 -6.42
N GLU A 46 20.41 16.27 -6.13
CA GLU A 46 21.21 15.38 -6.96
C GLU A 46 20.54 14.00 -7.09
N TYR A 47 20.06 13.45 -5.97
CA TYR A 47 19.33 12.18 -5.98
C TYR A 47 18.04 12.27 -6.82
N PHE A 48 17.30 13.36 -6.70
CA PHE A 48 16.09 13.58 -7.48
C PHE A 48 16.40 13.59 -8.99
N GLU A 49 17.34 14.43 -9.42
CA GLU A 49 17.70 14.55 -10.84
C GLU A 49 18.29 13.25 -11.39
N LYS A 50 19.08 12.52 -10.59
CA LYS A 50 19.63 11.20 -10.97
C LYS A 50 18.54 10.21 -11.38
N TYR A 51 17.39 10.19 -10.71
CA TYR A 51 16.33 9.20 -10.94
C TYR A 51 15.09 9.74 -11.65
N LYS A 52 15.01 11.04 -11.89
CA LYS A 52 13.87 11.70 -12.55
C LYS A 52 13.49 11.08 -13.90
N HIS A 53 14.48 10.64 -14.68
CA HIS A 53 14.24 9.99 -15.98
C HIS A 53 13.44 8.67 -15.87
N ARG A 54 13.41 8.03 -14.70
CA ARG A 54 12.68 6.78 -14.44
C ARG A 54 11.26 7.01 -13.93
N MET A 55 10.77 8.24 -13.92
CA MET A 55 9.41 8.54 -13.44
C MET A 55 8.36 7.73 -14.18
N ASN A 56 8.51 7.56 -15.49
CA ASN A 56 7.61 6.76 -16.32
C ASN A 56 7.57 5.28 -15.89
N GLU A 57 8.69 4.71 -15.45
CA GLU A 57 8.73 3.34 -14.93
C GLU A 57 7.95 3.23 -13.62
N LEU A 58 8.09 4.22 -12.73
CA LEU A 58 7.37 4.28 -11.47
C LEU A 58 5.85 4.43 -11.69
N GLU A 59 5.45 5.28 -12.64
CA GLU A 59 4.06 5.44 -13.05
C GLU A 59 3.49 4.14 -13.62
N ALA A 60 4.20 3.50 -14.55
CA ALA A 60 3.80 2.22 -15.13
C ALA A 60 3.65 1.13 -14.05
N PHE A 61 4.61 1.04 -13.12
CA PHE A 61 4.52 0.12 -11.99
C PHE A 61 3.33 0.40 -11.08
N ASN A 62 3.06 1.67 -10.77
CA ASN A 62 1.89 2.04 -9.97
C ASN A 62 0.57 1.69 -10.70
N MET A 63 0.50 1.89 -12.01
CA MET A 63 -0.66 1.49 -12.82
C MET A 63 -0.85 -0.02 -12.81
N LEU A 64 0.22 -0.80 -12.96
CA LEU A 64 0.18 -2.26 -12.83
C LEU A 64 -0.34 -2.69 -11.46
N LYS A 65 0.13 -2.06 -10.38
CA LYS A 65 -0.38 -2.34 -9.03
C LYS A 65 -1.87 -2.05 -8.88
N VAL A 66 -2.35 -0.94 -9.45
CA VAL A 66 -3.78 -0.57 -9.41
C VAL A 66 -4.63 -1.59 -10.16
N VAL A 67 -4.17 -2.07 -11.32
CA VAL A 67 -4.90 -3.05 -12.13
C VAL A 67 -4.86 -4.45 -11.50
N LEU A 68 -3.71 -4.89 -11.01
CA LEU A 68 -3.54 -6.24 -10.46
C LEU A 68 -4.08 -6.39 -9.04
N GLY A 69 -4.13 -5.31 -8.25
CA GLY A 69 -4.61 -5.33 -6.87
C GLY A 69 -5.96 -6.03 -6.71
N PRO A 70 -7.02 -5.62 -7.44
CA PRO A 70 -8.33 -6.27 -7.40
C PRO A 70 -8.30 -7.75 -7.82
N CYS A 71 -7.48 -8.11 -8.82
CA CYS A 71 -7.35 -9.50 -9.26
C CYS A 71 -6.76 -10.39 -8.16
N ILE A 72 -5.70 -9.91 -7.50
CA ILE A 72 -5.05 -10.61 -6.39
C ILE A 72 -6.01 -10.71 -5.19
N GLU A 73 -6.75 -9.64 -4.89
CA GLU A 73 -7.75 -9.64 -3.81
C GLU A 73 -8.83 -10.69 -4.06
N VAL A 74 -9.41 -10.74 -5.26
CA VAL A 74 -10.42 -11.75 -5.64
C VAL A 74 -9.85 -13.15 -5.61
N LEU A 75 -8.61 -13.36 -6.10
CA LEU A 75 -7.96 -14.67 -6.07
C LEU A 75 -7.85 -15.21 -4.63
N ILE A 76 -7.42 -14.37 -3.69
CA ILE A 76 -7.32 -14.73 -2.26
C ILE A 76 -8.70 -15.01 -1.66
N LEU A 77 -9.72 -14.24 -2.04
CA LEU A 77 -11.09 -14.44 -1.55
C LEU A 77 -11.70 -15.75 -2.07
N LEU A 78 -11.44 -16.10 -3.34
CA LEU A 78 -11.88 -17.34 -3.94
C LEU A 78 -11.18 -18.56 -3.34
N ASP A 79 -9.87 -18.49 -3.11
CA ASP A 79 -9.11 -19.53 -2.41
C ASP A 79 -9.72 -19.86 -1.04
N ARG A 80 -10.00 -18.82 -0.23
CA ARG A 80 -10.67 -18.97 1.07
C ARG A 80 -12.09 -19.53 0.96
N LEU A 81 -12.82 -19.15 -0.09
CA LEU A 81 -14.16 -19.68 -0.33
C LEU A 81 -14.11 -21.17 -0.71
N CYS A 82 -13.14 -21.58 -1.53
CA CYS A 82 -12.90 -22.99 -1.86
C CYS A 82 -12.65 -23.80 -0.59
N TYR A 83 -11.73 -23.35 0.27
CA TYR A 83 -11.48 -24.00 1.56
C TYR A 83 -12.77 -24.20 2.38
N LEU A 84 -13.63 -23.19 2.46
CA LEU A 84 -14.90 -23.27 3.21
C LEU A 84 -15.91 -24.23 2.58
N LYS A 85 -15.91 -24.38 1.25
CA LYS A 85 -16.78 -25.32 0.55
C LYS A 85 -16.39 -26.78 0.78
N GLU A 86 -15.13 -27.03 1.10
CA GLU A 86 -14.61 -28.38 1.40
C GLU A 86 -14.91 -28.83 2.84
N GLN A 87 -15.37 -27.92 3.72
CA GLN A 87 -15.62 -28.25 5.13
C GLN A 87 -16.99 -28.92 5.33
N GLU A 88 -16.98 -30.08 6.00
CA GLU A 88 -18.21 -30.82 6.28
C GLU A 88 -19.16 -30.13 7.26
N ASN A 89 -18.70 -29.20 8.08
CA ASN A 89 -19.50 -28.51 9.11
C ASN A 89 -20.09 -27.16 8.64
N ILE A 90 -19.99 -26.85 7.36
CA ILE A 90 -20.53 -25.63 6.76
C ILE A 90 -21.83 -25.97 6.03
N ALA A 91 -22.90 -25.25 6.36
CA ALA A 91 -24.21 -25.36 5.70
C ALA A 91 -24.25 -24.55 4.41
N TRP A 92 -23.59 -23.39 4.40
CA TRP A 92 -23.51 -22.50 3.24
C TRP A 92 -22.24 -21.65 3.30
N SER A 93 -21.62 -21.35 2.16
CA SER A 93 -20.57 -20.34 2.05
C SER A 93 -20.65 -19.60 0.72
N GLY A 94 -20.28 -18.32 0.72
CA GLY A 94 -20.37 -17.47 -0.46
C GLY A 94 -19.53 -16.20 -0.37
N LEU A 95 -19.29 -15.61 -1.53
CA LEU A 95 -18.71 -14.28 -1.67
C LEU A 95 -19.84 -13.27 -1.85
N VAL A 96 -19.94 -12.31 -0.93
CA VAL A 96 -21.02 -11.32 -0.91
C VAL A 96 -20.46 -9.94 -1.15
N LYS A 97 -21.09 -9.17 -2.04
CA LYS A 97 -20.77 -7.76 -2.27
C LYS A 97 -21.41 -6.90 -1.17
N LEU A 98 -20.61 -6.44 -0.22
CA LEU A 98 -21.03 -5.59 0.90
C LEU A 98 -21.19 -4.12 0.51
N PHE A 99 -20.32 -3.62 -0.38
CA PHE A 99 -20.24 -2.20 -0.70
C PHE A 99 -20.26 -1.95 -2.21
N ASP A 100 -20.60 -0.70 -2.56
CA ASP A 100 -20.32 -0.20 -3.90
C ASP A 100 -18.78 -0.09 -4.07
N PRO A 101 -18.20 -0.65 -5.15
CA PRO A 101 -16.76 -0.60 -5.40
C PRO A 101 -16.23 0.84 -5.51
N ILE A 102 -17.07 1.81 -5.87
CA ILE A 102 -16.72 3.24 -5.90
C ILE A 102 -16.60 3.79 -4.47
N LYS A 103 -17.45 3.34 -3.54
CA LYS A 103 -17.39 3.77 -2.12
C LYS A 103 -16.24 3.12 -1.36
N SER A 104 -15.98 1.84 -1.65
CA SER A 104 -14.88 1.07 -1.06
C SER A 104 -14.39 0.04 -2.08
N PRO A 105 -13.12 0.09 -2.51
CA PRO A 105 -12.55 -0.94 -3.37
C PRO A 105 -12.63 -2.34 -2.74
N ARG A 106 -12.51 -2.41 -1.40
CA ARG A 106 -12.71 -3.62 -0.60
C ARG A 106 -14.22 -3.83 -0.40
N CYS A 107 -14.88 -4.34 -1.42
CA CYS A 107 -16.34 -4.43 -1.46
C CYS A 107 -16.87 -5.86 -1.28
N TYR A 108 -16.03 -6.88 -1.25
CA TYR A 108 -16.45 -8.27 -1.09
C TYR A 108 -16.11 -8.83 0.29
N ALA A 109 -16.95 -9.72 0.80
CA ALA A 109 -16.69 -10.50 2.00
C ALA A 109 -16.99 -11.98 1.76
N VAL A 110 -16.16 -12.83 2.36
CA VAL A 110 -16.42 -14.26 2.46
C VAL A 110 -17.32 -14.49 3.67
N VAL A 111 -18.48 -15.10 3.45
CA VAL A 111 -19.46 -15.40 4.48
C VAL A 111 -19.70 -16.91 4.50
N ALA A 112 -19.83 -17.48 5.70
CA ALA A 112 -20.21 -18.88 5.87
C ALA A 112 -21.22 -19.04 7.02
N LEU A 113 -22.16 -19.95 6.82
CA LEU A 113 -23.12 -20.41 7.82
C LEU A 113 -22.68 -21.81 8.25
N LYS A 114 -22.41 -21.98 9.54
CA LYS A 114 -22.14 -23.29 10.13
C LYS A 114 -23.44 -24.11 10.18
N LYS A 115 -23.32 -25.43 10.05
CA LYS A 115 -24.42 -26.36 10.34
C LYS A 115 -24.90 -26.25 11.78
#